data_AF-A0A2G9UC43-F1
#
_entry.id   AF-A0A2G9UC43-F1
#
_cell.length_a   1.000
_cell.length_b   1.000
_cell.length_c   1.000
_cell.angle_alpha   90.00
_cell.angle_beta   90.00
_cell.angle_gamma   90.00
#
_symmetry.space_group_name_H-M   'P 1'
#
loop_
_entity.id
_entity.type
_entity.pdbx_description
1 polymer ?
#
loop_
_entity_poly.entity_id
_entity_poly.type
_entity_poly.pdbx_seq_one_letter_code
_entity_poly.pdbx_strand_id
1 'polypeptide(L)'
;MPVAGALCTSSLGWSSVYYLHAIITCILFLLFLYFYREQPQMHAFVSAKELDRIQRNKGGTNGKEPLPVKAIVTSNAIIAVWISAIANFMGIQVTMQFSPIYLNKVMGFPVEQTGLFSAIPQIVTFVLKMFAGVLADKATCCQPVTSVKIFNLLAIGGMGIAFFILAFIPT
;
A
#
# COMPACT_ATOMS: atom_id res chain seq x y z
N MET A 1 5.99 0.17 14.18
CA MET A 1 7.34 -0.37 13.89
C MET A 1 7.94 -0.90 15.18
N PRO A 2 7.57 -2.12 15.60
CA PRO A 2 7.94 -2.67 16.90
C PRO A 2 9.47 -2.83 17.05
N VAL A 3 10.15 -3.24 15.97
CA VAL A 3 11.62 -3.37 15.92
C VAL A 3 12.32 -2.03 16.16
N ALA A 4 11.80 -0.94 15.57
CA ALA A 4 12.34 0.40 15.81
C ALA A 4 12.12 0.85 17.26
N GLY A 5 10.96 0.55 17.85
CA GLY A 5 10.68 0.82 19.27
C GLY A 5 11.66 0.13 20.21
N ALA A 6 11.90 -1.18 20.00
CA ALA A 6 12.85 -1.97 20.79
C ALA A 6 14.31 -1.51 20.61
N LEU A 7 14.71 -1.15 19.38
CA LEU A 7 16.06 -0.66 19.13
C LEU A 7 16.31 0.72 19.75
N CYS A 8 15.32 1.61 19.73
CA CYS A 8 15.42 2.93 20.33
C CYS A 8 15.55 2.89 21.87
N THR A 9 14.97 1.89 22.55
CA THR A 9 15.11 1.70 24.00
C THR A 9 16.34 0.87 24.39
N SER A 10 16.97 0.19 23.43
CA SER A 10 18.20 -0.56 23.65
C SER A 10 19.44 0.33 23.80
N SER A 11 20.54 -0.24 24.28
CA SER A 11 21.84 0.44 24.41
C SER A 11 22.43 0.93 23.08
N LEU A 12 21.90 0.45 21.94
CA LEU A 12 22.32 0.87 20.60
C LEU A 12 21.70 2.21 20.17
N GLY A 13 20.67 2.68 20.90
CA GLY A 13 20.00 3.95 20.67
C GLY A 13 19.26 4.04 19.33
N TRP A 14 18.70 5.21 19.05
CA TRP A 14 17.85 5.46 17.88
C TRP A 14 18.60 5.38 16.53
N SER A 15 19.90 5.70 16.51
CA SER A 15 20.71 5.68 15.28
C SER A 15 20.83 4.27 14.69
N SER A 16 20.75 3.23 15.53
CA SER A 16 20.79 1.83 15.11
C SER A 16 19.67 1.44 14.14
N VAL A 17 18.51 2.09 14.24
CA VAL A 17 17.36 1.87 13.35
C VAL A 17 17.72 2.21 11.90
N TYR A 18 18.45 3.32 11.69
CA TYR A 18 18.87 3.76 10.37
C TYR A 18 19.89 2.81 9.75
N TYR A 19 20.87 2.35 10.54
CA TYR A 19 21.87 1.38 10.07
C TYR A 19 21.22 0.04 9.70
N LEU A 20 20.29 -0.46 10.52
CA LEU A 20 19.57 -1.70 10.21
C LEU A 20 18.78 -1.58 8.89
N HIS A 21 18.03 -0.49 8.71
CA HIS A 21 17.28 -0.28 7.47
C HIS A 21 18.21 -0.12 6.26
N ALA A 22 19.36 0.52 6.40
CA ALA A 22 20.35 0.66 5.33
C ALA A 22 20.91 -0.70 4.88
N ILE A 23 21.27 -1.57 5.84
CA ILE A 23 21.76 -2.93 5.54
C ILE A 23 20.70 -3.76 4.83
N ILE A 24 19.47 -3.78 5.35
CA ILE A 24 18.34 -4.51 4.74
C ILE A 24 18.08 -4.01 3.32
N THR A 25 18.07 -2.69 3.13
CA THR A 25 17.86 -2.07 1.81
C THR A 25 18.97 -2.46 0.83
N CYS A 26 20.23 -2.46 1.27
CA CYS A 26 21.36 -2.88 0.45
C CYS A 26 21.23 -4.34 0.00
N ILE A 27 20.89 -5.25 0.92
CA ILE A 27 20.66 -6.67 0.61
C ILE A 27 19.52 -6.83 -0.41
N LEU A 28 18.38 -6.18 -0.17
CA LEU A 28 17.24 -6.24 -1.08
C LEU A 28 17.56 -5.66 -2.46
N PHE A 29 18.37 -4.59 -2.52
CA PHE A 29 18.82 -4.01 -3.77
C PHE A 29 19.73 -4.96 -4.56
N LEU A 30 20.67 -5.64 -3.89
CA LEU A 30 21.51 -6.66 -4.54
C LEU A 30 20.68 -7.84 -5.06
N LEU A 31 19.69 -8.30 -4.29
CA LEU A 31 18.75 -9.33 -4.74
C LEU A 31 17.93 -8.84 -5.94
N PHE A 32 17.47 -7.59 -5.93
CA PHE A 32 16.76 -6.99 -7.05
C PHE A 32 17.63 -6.96 -8.30
N LEU A 33 18.88 -6.52 -8.23
CA LEU A 33 19.80 -6.53 -9.37
C LEU A 33 20.04 -7.95 -9.92
N TYR A 34 20.11 -8.94 -9.03
CA TYR A 34 20.31 -10.33 -9.44
C TYR A 34 19.09 -10.90 -10.17
N PHE A 35 17.88 -10.75 -9.60
CA PHE A 35 16.65 -11.39 -10.08
C PHE A 35 15.87 -10.57 -11.12
N TYR A 36 15.83 -9.25 -11.02
CA TYR A 36 14.94 -8.43 -11.82
C TYR A 36 15.32 -8.46 -13.32
N ARG A 37 14.34 -8.71 -14.18
CA ARG A 37 14.44 -8.59 -15.64
C ARG A 37 13.19 -7.91 -16.16
N GLU A 38 13.33 -6.94 -17.06
CA GLU A 38 12.21 -6.16 -17.61
C GLU A 38 11.27 -7.00 -18.49
N GLN A 39 11.82 -7.98 -19.20
CA GLN A 39 11.06 -8.82 -20.11
C GLN A 39 10.99 -10.26 -19.57
N PRO A 40 9.79 -10.86 -19.50
CA PRO A 40 9.63 -12.24 -19.02
C PRO A 40 10.37 -13.24 -19.91
N GLN A 41 10.60 -12.89 -21.18
CA GLN A 41 11.37 -13.69 -22.15
C GLN A 41 12.86 -13.84 -21.76
N MET A 42 13.41 -12.84 -21.07
CA MET A 42 14.83 -12.77 -20.70
C MET A 42 15.12 -13.38 -19.33
N HIS A 43 14.08 -13.90 -18.65
CA HIS A 43 14.19 -14.38 -17.29
C HIS A 43 14.37 -15.91 -17.26
N ALA A 44 15.53 -16.36 -16.77
CA ALA A 44 15.93 -17.78 -16.82
C ALA A 44 14.98 -18.74 -16.07
N PHE A 45 14.24 -18.24 -15.08
CA PHE A 45 13.30 -19.05 -14.30
C PHE A 45 11.88 -19.12 -14.88
N VAL A 46 11.61 -18.50 -16.04
CA VAL A 46 10.28 -18.52 -16.67
C VAL A 46 10.16 -19.71 -17.62
N SER A 47 9.16 -20.56 -17.40
CA SER A 47 8.87 -21.71 -18.28
C SER A 47 8.21 -21.26 -19.59
N ALA A 48 8.46 -21.98 -20.69
CA ALA A 48 7.78 -21.73 -21.97
C ALA A 48 6.25 -21.76 -21.87
N LYS A 49 5.68 -22.64 -21.01
CA LYS A 49 4.23 -22.70 -20.76
C LYS A 49 3.70 -21.46 -20.03
N GLU A 50 4.48 -20.93 -19.09
CA GLU A 50 4.15 -19.70 -18.37
C GLU A 50 4.27 -18.49 -19.30
N LEU A 51 5.34 -18.44 -20.11
CA LEU A 51 5.58 -17.39 -21.08
C LEU A 51 4.41 -17.29 -22.09
N ASP A 52 3.97 -18.43 -22.63
CA ASP A 52 2.80 -18.48 -23.52
C ASP A 52 1.54 -17.95 -22.82
N ARG A 53 1.31 -18.33 -21.55
CA ARG A 53 0.16 -17.81 -20.78
C ARG A 53 0.22 -16.30 -20.54
N ILE A 54 1.40 -15.74 -20.30
CA ILE A 54 1.62 -14.30 -20.08
C ILE A 54 1.47 -13.50 -21.37
N GLN A 55 1.90 -14.06 -22.50
CA GLN A 55 1.84 -13.41 -23.81
C GLN A 55 0.48 -13.55 -24.49
N ARG A 56 -0.31 -14.57 -24.10
CA ARG A 56 -1.67 -14.79 -24.60
C ARG A 56 -2.51 -13.52 -24.42
N ASN A 57 -3.15 -13.06 -25.49
CA ASN A 57 -3.98 -11.84 -25.56
C ASN A 57 -3.24 -10.49 -25.40
N LYS A 58 -1.90 -10.46 -25.32
CA LYS A 58 -1.18 -9.19 -25.45
C LYS A 58 -1.06 -8.84 -26.94
N GLY A 59 -1.76 -7.79 -27.36
CA GLY A 59 -1.56 -7.22 -28.70
C GLY A 59 -0.11 -6.75 -28.84
N GLY A 60 0.54 -7.06 -29.97
CA GLY A 60 1.86 -6.54 -30.27
C GLY A 60 1.80 -5.02 -30.26
N THR A 61 2.66 -4.36 -29.48
CA THR A 61 2.81 -2.90 -29.51
C THR A 61 3.48 -2.50 -30.82
N ASN A 62 2.72 -2.51 -31.90
CA ASN A 62 3.15 -2.06 -33.21
C ASN A 62 3.09 -0.54 -33.23
N GLY A 63 4.24 0.11 -33.04
CA GLY A 63 4.41 1.54 -33.25
C GLY A 63 4.28 2.40 -31.99
N LYS A 64 5.20 3.36 -31.85
CA LYS A 64 5.12 4.44 -30.86
C LYS A 64 4.05 5.43 -31.31
N GLU A 65 2.78 5.12 -31.07
CA GLU A 65 1.73 6.12 -31.23
C GLU A 65 1.96 7.26 -30.22
N PRO A 66 1.73 8.53 -30.62
CA PRO A 66 1.87 9.65 -29.70
C PRO A 66 0.87 9.50 -28.56
N LEU A 67 1.39 9.44 -27.32
CA LEU A 67 0.58 9.30 -26.11
C LEU A 67 -0.39 10.50 -26.01
N PRO A 68 -1.72 10.29 -25.97
CA PRO A 68 -2.69 11.39 -25.93
C PRO A 68 -2.82 11.96 -24.51
N VAL A 69 -1.77 12.64 -24.02
CA VAL A 69 -1.67 13.16 -22.66
C VAL A 69 -2.86 14.04 -22.29
N LYS A 70 -3.30 14.92 -23.20
CA LYS A 70 -4.44 15.81 -22.94
C LYS A 70 -5.74 15.03 -22.70
N ALA A 71 -6.01 13.99 -23.49
CA ALA A 71 -7.21 13.17 -23.33
C ALA A 71 -7.19 12.36 -22.03
N ILE A 72 -6.00 11.90 -21.61
CA ILE A 72 -5.78 11.19 -20.34
C ILE A 72 -6.09 12.12 -19.17
N VAL A 73 -5.47 13.31 -19.13
CA VAL A 73 -5.62 14.23 -17.99
C VAL A 73 -7.03 14.81 -17.89
N THR A 74 -7.74 15.02 -19.00
CA THR A 74 -9.12 15.54 -19.00
C THR A 74 -10.18 14.44 -18.81
N SER A 75 -9.80 13.16 -18.74
CA SER A 75 -10.76 12.07 -18.53
C SER A 75 -11.34 12.10 -17.11
N ASN A 76 -12.68 12.15 -17.01
CA ASN A 76 -13.40 12.12 -15.74
C ASN A 76 -13.03 10.90 -14.87
N ALA A 77 -12.74 9.75 -15.50
CA ALA A 77 -12.33 8.55 -14.77
C ALA A 77 -10.97 8.74 -14.07
N ILE A 78 -10.03 9.41 -14.73
CA ILE A 78 -8.69 9.65 -14.19
C ILE A 78 -8.74 10.70 -13.08
N ILE A 79 -9.48 11.79 -13.29
CA ILE A 79 -9.70 12.82 -12.27
C ILE A 79 -10.33 12.20 -11.01
N ALA A 80 -11.34 11.33 -11.17
CA ALA A 80 -11.97 10.64 -10.05
C ALA A 80 -10.97 9.73 -9.29
N VAL A 81 -10.13 8.98 -10.01
CA VAL A 81 -9.09 8.13 -9.41
C VAL A 81 -8.06 8.98 -8.65
N TRP A 82 -7.64 10.13 -9.19
CA TRP A 82 -6.70 11.02 -8.52
C TRP A 82 -7.26 11.63 -7.23
N ILE A 83 -8.49 12.15 -7.27
CA ILE A 83 -9.16 12.67 -6.07
C ILE A 83 -9.27 11.57 -5.01
N SER A 84 -9.69 10.37 -5.43
CA SER A 84 -9.78 9.20 -4.56
C SER A 84 -8.43 8.81 -3.96
N ALA A 85 -7.35 8.82 -4.76
CA ALA A 85 -6.01 8.50 -4.31
C ALA A 85 -5.51 9.52 -3.28
N ILE A 86 -5.70 10.82 -3.54
CA ILE A 86 -5.33 11.90 -2.62
C ILE A 86 -6.08 11.75 -1.29
N ALA A 87 -7.40 11.53 -1.32
CA ALA A 87 -8.20 11.34 -0.12
C ALA A 87 -7.71 10.13 0.70
N ASN A 88 -7.45 9.01 0.03
CA ASN A 88 -6.93 7.81 0.68
C ASN A 88 -5.53 8.02 1.27
N PHE A 89 -4.62 8.68 0.54
CA PHE A 89 -3.28 8.99 1.06
C PHE A 89 -3.34 9.92 2.26
N MET A 90 -4.16 10.97 2.22
CA MET A 90 -4.32 11.89 3.34
C MET A 90 -4.83 11.17 4.59
N GLY A 91 -5.88 10.36 4.46
CA GLY A 91 -6.43 9.62 5.60
C GLY A 91 -5.43 8.64 6.21
N ILE A 92 -4.72 7.87 5.39
CA ILE A 92 -3.69 6.94 5.87
C ILE A 92 -2.54 7.68 6.55
N GLN A 93 -2.06 8.79 5.98
CA GLN A 93 -0.93 9.54 6.54
C GLN A 93 -1.27 10.18 7.88
N VAL A 94 -2.47 10.74 8.04
CA VAL A 94 -2.93 11.30 9.32
C VAL A 94 -2.94 10.21 10.41
N THR A 95 -3.53 9.05 10.15
CA THR A 95 -3.51 7.95 11.12
C THR A 95 -2.08 7.50 11.39
N MET A 96 -1.27 7.26 10.37
CA MET A 96 0.10 6.76 10.53
C MET A 96 0.99 7.71 11.35
N GLN A 97 0.87 9.02 11.15
CA GLN A 97 1.68 10.02 11.82
C GLN A 97 1.22 10.30 13.25
N PHE A 98 -0.10 10.42 13.47
CA PHE A 98 -0.64 10.84 14.77
C PHE A 98 -0.97 9.68 15.71
N SER A 99 -1.20 8.46 15.22
CA SER A 99 -1.43 7.28 16.08
C SER A 99 -0.35 7.06 17.15
N PRO A 100 0.96 7.01 16.81
CA PRO A 100 1.98 6.80 17.84
C PRO A 100 2.09 7.99 18.81
N ILE A 101 1.88 9.21 18.32
CA ILE A 101 1.91 10.43 19.14
C ILE A 101 0.77 10.40 20.16
N TYR A 102 -0.44 10.07 19.72
CA TYR A 102 -1.61 9.98 20.59
C TYR A 102 -1.45 8.90 21.67
N LEU A 103 -1.00 7.71 21.29
CA LEU A 103 -0.76 6.60 22.22
C LEU A 103 0.31 6.96 23.27
N ASN A 104 1.37 7.68 22.88
CA ASN A 104 2.42 8.06 23.83
C ASN A 104 2.04 9.28 24.69
N LYS A 105 1.51 10.34 24.09
CA LYS A 105 1.30 11.64 24.76
C LYS A 105 -0.02 11.76 25.50
N VAL A 106 -1.08 11.14 24.98
CA VAL A 106 -2.42 11.22 25.60
C VAL A 106 -2.68 9.99 26.47
N MET A 107 -2.44 8.78 25.94
CA MET A 107 -2.67 7.53 26.67
C MET A 107 -1.50 7.15 27.60
N GLY A 108 -0.36 7.84 27.52
CA GLY A 108 0.79 7.64 28.41
C GLY A 108 1.57 6.34 28.17
N PHE A 109 1.36 5.64 27.06
CA PHE A 109 2.07 4.39 26.80
C PHE A 109 3.57 4.61 26.53
N PRO A 110 4.45 3.74 27.05
CA PRO A 110 5.87 3.80 26.73
C PRO A 110 6.12 3.55 25.24
N VAL A 111 7.24 4.06 24.73
CA VAL A 111 7.58 4.04 23.29
C VAL A 111 7.65 2.62 22.72
N GLU A 112 8.14 1.66 23.51
CA GLU A 112 8.19 0.25 23.13
C GLU A 112 6.80 -0.33 22.85
N GLN A 113 5.86 -0.16 23.78
CA GLN A 113 4.48 -0.62 23.63
C GLN A 113 3.75 0.15 22.53
N THR A 114 3.99 1.46 22.42
CA THR A 114 3.44 2.30 21.34
C THR A 114 3.82 1.77 19.96
N GLY A 115 5.06 1.27 19.79
CA GLY A 115 5.53 0.68 18.54
C GLY A 115 4.80 -0.61 18.15
N LEU A 116 4.39 -1.41 19.14
CA LEU A 116 3.59 -2.63 18.97
C LEU A 116 2.11 -2.31 18.72
N PHE A 117 1.48 -1.48 19.56
CA PHE A 117 0.09 -1.09 19.39
C PHE A 117 -0.16 -0.35 18.07
N SER A 118 0.77 0.50 17.63
CA SER A 118 0.68 1.17 16.33
C SER A 118 0.79 0.21 15.13
N ALA A 119 1.34 -1.00 15.32
CA ALA A 119 1.45 -2.00 14.26
C ALA A 119 0.17 -2.82 14.07
N ILE A 120 -0.64 -2.99 15.12
CA ILE A 120 -1.86 -3.81 15.07
C ILE A 120 -2.84 -3.34 13.98
N PRO A 121 -3.22 -2.04 13.89
CA PRO A 121 -4.12 -1.57 12.85
C PRO A 121 -3.59 -1.81 11.43
N GLN A 122 -2.27 -1.76 11.25
CA GLN A 122 -1.63 -1.99 9.96
C GLN A 122 -1.70 -3.46 9.55
N ILE A 123 -1.49 -4.38 10.49
CA ILE A 123 -1.63 -5.83 10.26
C ILE A 123 -3.09 -6.16 9.92
N VAL A 124 -4.05 -5.63 10.68
CA VAL A 124 -5.48 -5.83 10.40
C VAL A 124 -5.85 -5.30 9.02
N THR A 125 -5.36 -4.11 8.66
CA THR A 125 -5.58 -3.52 7.33
C THR A 125 -4.99 -4.40 6.22
N PHE A 126 -3.78 -4.94 6.42
CA PHE A 126 -3.15 -5.84 5.47
C PHE A 126 -3.99 -7.11 5.25
N VAL A 127 -4.43 -7.77 6.32
CA VAL A 127 -5.25 -8.98 6.24
C VAL A 127 -6.59 -8.69 5.56
N LEU A 128 -7.27 -7.60 5.93
CA LEU A 128 -8.52 -7.19 5.31
C LEU A 128 -8.35 -6.89 3.81
N LYS A 129 -7.25 -6.23 3.41
CA LYS A 129 -6.95 -5.95 2.00
C LYS A 129 -6.70 -7.24 1.20
N MET A 130 -6.02 -8.23 1.78
CA MET A 130 -5.82 -9.53 1.14
C MET A 130 -7.15 -10.23 0.88
N PHE A 131 -8.04 -10.27 1.87
CA PHE A 131 -9.37 -10.86 1.71
C PHE A 131 -10.23 -10.07 0.71
N ALA A 132 -10.22 -8.74 0.80
CA ALA A 132 -10.96 -7.88 -0.13
C ALA A 132 -10.47 -8.04 -1.58
N GLY A 133 -9.17 -8.20 -1.80
CA GLY A 133 -8.61 -8.47 -3.13
C GLY A 133 -9.10 -9.79 -3.71
N VAL A 134 -9.00 -10.88 -2.94
CA VAL A 134 -9.51 -12.19 -3.36
C VAL A 134 -11.02 -12.16 -3.61
N LEU A 135 -11.77 -11.43 -2.79
CA LEU A 135 -13.21 -11.28 -2.95
C LEU A 135 -13.55 -10.46 -4.20
N ALA A 136 -12.81 -9.38 -4.47
CA ALA A 136 -12.98 -8.54 -5.65
C ALA A 136 -12.68 -9.31 -6.95
N ASP A 137 -11.65 -10.15 -6.96
CA ASP A 137 -11.28 -10.98 -8.11
C ASP A 137 -12.30 -12.09 -8.38
N LYS A 138 -12.91 -12.65 -7.31
CA LYS A 138 -13.92 -13.73 -7.41
C LYS A 138 -15.35 -13.21 -7.55
N ALA A 139 -15.58 -11.91 -7.42
CA ALA A 139 -16.92 -11.32 -7.51
C ALA A 139 -17.41 -11.34 -8.98
N THR A 140 -18.11 -12.41 -9.36
CA THR A 140 -18.81 -12.52 -10.64
C THR A 140 -20.17 -11.83 -10.67
N CYS A 141 -20.62 -11.28 -9.53
CA CYS A 141 -21.95 -10.69 -9.39
C CYS A 141 -22.10 -9.31 -10.04
N CYS A 142 -21.01 -8.64 -10.41
CA CYS A 142 -21.03 -7.26 -10.90
C CYS A 142 -19.99 -7.02 -12.00
N GLN A 143 -20.22 -5.99 -12.83
CA GLN A 143 -19.19 -5.50 -13.74
C GLN A 143 -17.94 -5.06 -12.94
N PRO A 144 -16.72 -5.24 -13.48
CA PRO A 144 -15.47 -4.87 -12.79
C PRO A 144 -15.45 -3.43 -12.29
N VAL A 145 -16.00 -2.49 -13.07
CA VAL A 145 -16.09 -1.07 -12.70
C VAL A 145 -16.97 -0.85 -11.47
N THR A 146 -18.07 -1.59 -11.36
CA THR A 146 -19.00 -1.50 -10.21
C THR A 146 -18.36 -2.10 -8.97
N SER A 147 -17.66 -3.23 -9.10
CA SER A 147 -16.89 -3.83 -8.01
C SER A 147 -15.87 -2.84 -7.43
N VAL A 148 -15.05 -2.22 -8.30
CA VAL A 148 -14.06 -1.22 -7.88
C VAL A 148 -14.70 -0.04 -7.17
N LYS A 149 -15.84 0.48 -7.67
CA LYS A 149 -16.56 1.59 -7.02
C LYS A 149 -17.06 1.22 -5.62
N ILE A 150 -17.61 0.01 -5.45
CA ILE A 150 -18.13 -0.47 -4.17
C ILE A 150 -16.99 -0.61 -3.15
N PHE A 151 -15.91 -1.31 -3.50
CA PHE A 151 -14.78 -1.48 -2.59
C PHE A 151 -14.09 -0.16 -2.24
N ASN A 152 -13.98 0.75 -3.21
CA ASN A 152 -13.40 2.06 -2.97
C ASN A 152 -14.30 2.93 -2.07
N LEU A 153 -15.63 2.88 -2.27
CA LEU A 153 -16.59 3.57 -1.41
C LEU A 153 -16.58 3.01 0.01
N LEU A 154 -16.52 1.68 0.16
CA LEU A 154 -16.43 1.02 1.46
C LEU A 154 -15.15 1.47 2.21
N ALA A 155 -14.01 1.49 1.53
CA ALA A 155 -12.73 1.84 2.14
C ALA A 155 -12.66 3.33 2.52
N ILE A 156 -12.88 4.23 1.55
CA ILE A 156 -12.74 5.68 1.79
C ILE A 156 -13.92 6.22 2.59
N GLY A 157 -15.13 5.76 2.28
CA GLY A 157 -16.34 6.13 3.03
C GLY A 157 -16.28 5.64 4.47
N GLY A 158 -15.85 4.39 4.70
CA GLY A 158 -15.65 3.86 6.04
C GLY A 158 -14.61 4.64 6.83
N MET A 159 -13.50 5.00 6.19
CA MET A 159 -12.46 5.85 6.80
C MET A 159 -13.00 7.24 7.15
N GLY A 160 -13.75 7.87 6.26
CA GLY A 160 -14.37 9.17 6.49
C GLY A 160 -15.37 9.15 7.65
N ILE A 161 -16.24 8.13 7.73
CA ILE A 161 -17.18 7.95 8.83
C ILE A 161 -16.44 7.76 10.16
N ALA A 162 -15.38 6.94 10.18
CA ALA A 162 -14.58 6.72 11.38
C ALA A 162 -13.92 8.01 11.87
N PHE A 163 -13.35 8.83 10.98
CA PHE A 163 -12.80 10.14 11.35
C PHE A 163 -13.86 11.12 11.83
N PHE A 164 -15.04 11.12 11.21
CA PHE A 164 -16.14 11.96 11.65
C PHE A 164 -16.56 11.59 13.07
N ILE A 165 -16.72 10.30 13.36
CA ILE A 165 -17.03 9.82 14.72
C ILE A 165 -15.93 10.22 15.71
N LEU A 166 -14.66 10.03 15.35
CA LEU A 166 -13.52 10.41 16.19
C LEU A 166 -13.55 11.90 16.57
N ALA A 167 -14.02 12.78 15.70
CA ALA A 167 -14.12 14.22 15.98
C ALA A 167 -15.13 14.56 17.09
N PHE A 168 -16.10 13.68 17.37
CA PHE A 168 -17.12 13.88 18.41
C PHE A 168 -16.84 13.11 19.71
N ILE A 169 -15.78 12.29 19.76
CA ILE A 169 -15.38 11.62 21.00
C ILE A 169 -14.66 12.67 21.87
N PRO A 170 -15.19 13.03 23.05
CA PRO A 170 -14.50 13.94 23.95
C PRO A 170 -13.20 13.28 24.43
N THR A 171 -12.08 13.92 24.13
CA THR A 171 -10.74 13.58 24.63
C THR A 171 -10.52 14.08 26.04
#